data_AF-A0A6B3FGU4-F1
#
_entry.id   AF-A0A6B3FGU4-F1
#
_cell.length_a   1.000
_cell.length_b   1.000
_cell.length_c   1.000
_cell.angle_alpha   90.00
_cell.angle_beta   90.00
_cell.angle_gamma   90.00
#
_symmetry.space_group_name_H-M   'P 1'
#
loop_
_entity.id
_entity.type
_entity.pdbx_description
1 polymer ?
#
loop_
_entity_poly.entity_id
_entity_poly.type
_entity_poly.pdbx_seq_one_letter_code
_entity_poly.pdbx_strand_id
1 'polypeptide(L)' 'GQSNKAIGVSMGLSALTVKSHLARIARKLGTGDRAGMVAVALRTGIIH' A
#
# COMPACT_ATOMS: atom_id res chain seq x y z
N GLY A 1 10.31 -0.49 -4.06
CA GLY A 1 8.89 -0.11 -4.26
C GLY A 1 8.79 1.37 -4.55
N GLN A 2 7.86 1.80 -5.43
CA GLN A 2 7.65 3.21 -5.74
C GLN A 2 7.25 4.03 -4.50
N SER A 3 7.64 5.31 -4.47
CA SER A 3 7.22 6.24 -3.41
C SER A 3 5.75 6.64 -3.56
N ASN A 4 5.11 7.11 -2.49
CA ASN A 4 3.71 7.58 -2.55
C ASN A 4 3.53 8.73 -3.54
N LYS A 5 4.57 9.55 -3.77
CA LYS A 5 4.55 10.61 -4.77
C LYS A 5 4.52 10.03 -6.19
N ALA A 6 5.39 9.06 -6.50
CA ALA A 6 5.41 8.42 -7.81
C ALA A 6 4.10 7.67 -8.12
N ILE A 7 3.59 6.95 -7.13
CA ILE A 7 2.29 6.25 -7.19
C ILE A 7 1.13 7.23 -7.36
N GLY A 8 1.20 8.39 -6.68
CA GLY A 8 0.21 9.44 -6.82
C GLY A 8 0.19 10.01 -8.24
N VAL A 9 1.37 10.33 -8.79
CA VAL A 9 1.49 10.83 -10.17
C VAL A 9 0.94 9.83 -11.18
N SER A 10 1.27 8.54 -11.06
CA SER A 10 0.79 7.53 -12.01
C SER A 10 -0.72 7.28 -11.95
N MET A 11 -1.38 7.57 -10.83
CA MET A 11 -2.82 7.37 -10.63
C MET A 11 -3.64 8.67 -10.59
N GLY A 12 -3.02 9.84 -10.80
CA GLY A 12 -3.71 11.14 -10.66
C GLY A 12 -4.18 11.44 -9.23
N LEU A 13 -3.50 10.89 -8.21
CA LEU A 13 -3.83 11.04 -6.80
C LEU A 13 -2.77 11.87 -6.06
N SER A 14 -3.18 12.56 -5.00
CA SER A 14 -2.22 13.18 -4.08
C SER A 14 -1.43 12.12 -3.32
N ALA A 15 -0.18 12.42 -2.97
CA ALA A 15 0.65 11.53 -2.14
C ALA A 15 0.00 11.23 -0.78
N LEU A 16 -0.78 12.16 -0.23
CA LEU A 16 -1.53 11.98 1.01
C LEU A 16 -2.70 11.01 0.83
N THR A 17 -3.40 11.07 -0.30
CA THR A 17 -4.47 10.12 -0.66
C THR A 17 -3.91 8.71 -0.74
N VAL A 18 -2.76 8.53 -1.40
CA VAL A 18 -2.04 7.24 -1.43
C VAL A 18 -1.69 6.76 -0.02
N LYS A 19 -1.16 7.65 0.83
CA LYS A 19 -0.83 7.33 2.23
C LYS A 19 -2.05 6.85 3.01
N SER A 20 -3.20 7.53 2.85
CA SER A 20 -4.46 7.16 3.51
C SER A 20 -5.00 5.81 3.05
N HIS A 21 -4.89 5.49 1.74
CA HIS A 21 -5.24 4.17 1.23
C HIS A 21 -4.35 3.07 1.84
N LEU A 22 -3.03 3.28 1.83
CA LEU A 22 -2.09 2.33 2.45
C LEU A 22 -2.40 2.12 3.93
N ALA A 23 -2.70 3.17 4.68
CA ALA A 23 -3.07 3.06 6.10
C ALA A 23 -4.37 2.26 6.33
N ARG A 24 -5.36 2.35 5.43
CA ARG A 24 -6.58 1.52 5.51
C ARG A 24 -6.28 0.07 5.16
N ILE A 25 -5.44 -0.19 4.16
CA ILE A 25 -5.05 -1.55 3.78
C ILE A 25 -4.25 -2.19 4.92
N ALA A 26 -3.26 -1.49 5.47
CA ALA A 26 -2.46 -1.94 6.60
C ALA A 26 -3.33 -2.37 7.80
N ARG A 27 -4.35 -1.57 8.14
CA ARG A 27 -5.33 -1.93 9.19
C ARG A 27 -6.11 -3.20 8.85
N LYS A 28 -6.60 -3.34 7.61
CA LYS A 28 -7.33 -4.54 7.18
C LYS A 28 -6.46 -5.80 7.20
N LEU A 29 -5.17 -5.66 6.93
CA LEU A 29 -4.21 -6.76 6.92
C LEU A 29 -3.55 -6.99 8.29
N GLY A 30 -3.81 -6.14 9.29
CA GLY A 30 -3.20 -6.23 10.62
C GLY A 30 -1.69 -5.95 10.63
N THR A 31 -1.19 -5.12 9.70
CA THR A 31 0.26 -4.86 9.53
C THR A 31 0.64 -3.43 9.92
N GLY A 32 1.86 -3.26 10.46
CA GLY A 32 2.37 -1.94 10.86
C GLY A 32 3.03 -1.12 9.74
N ASP A 33 3.46 -1.77 8.66
CA ASP A 33 4.19 -1.11 7.58
C ASP A 33 3.88 -1.72 6.20
N ARG A 34 4.45 -1.09 5.17
CA ARG A 34 4.26 -1.50 3.78
C ARG A 34 4.91 -2.85 3.45
N ALA A 35 6.03 -3.20 4.08
CA ALA A 35 6.70 -4.46 3.82
C ALA A 35 5.86 -5.63 4.35
N GLY A 36 5.29 -5.47 5.55
CA GLY A 36 4.33 -6.40 6.13
C GLY A 36 3.10 -6.58 5.24
N MET A 37 2.54 -5.49 4.69
CA MET A 37 1.43 -5.58 3.74
C MET A 37 1.78 -6.44 2.52
N VAL A 38 2.95 -6.21 1.91
CA VAL A 38 3.40 -6.98 0.73
C VAL A 38 3.61 -8.45 1.09
N ALA A 39 4.23 -8.73 2.24
CA ALA A 39 4.48 -10.08 2.69
C ALA A 39 3.17 -10.85 2.97
N VAL A 40 2.17 -10.20 3.58
CA VAL A 40 0.84 -10.79 3.76
C VAL A 40 0.19 -11.05 2.41
N ALA A 41 0.17 -10.05 1.51
CA ALA A 41 -0.49 -10.15 0.22
C ALA A 41 0.10 -11.25 -0.68
N LEU A 42 1.42 -11.47 -0.64
CA LEU A 42 2.09 -12.58 -1.35
C LEU A 42 1.72 -13.94 -0.72
N ARG A 43 1.78 -14.06 0.61
CA ARG A 43 1.45 -15.32 1.31
C ARG A 43 -0.01 -15.75 1.14
N THR A 44 -0.92 -14.80 1.03
CA THR A 44 -2.35 -15.06 0.86
C THR A 44 -2.78 -15.11 -0.61
N GLY A 45 -1.87 -14.89 -1.56
CA GLY A 45 -2.17 -14.91 -3.00
C GLY A 45 -3.01 -13.72 -3.50
N ILE A 46 -3.14 -12.64 -2.73
CA ILE A 46 -3.83 -11.41 -3.15
C ILE A 46 -3.07 -10.74 -4.31
N ILE A 47 -1.74 -10.81 -4.27
CA ILE A 47 -0.85 -10.40 -5.35
C ILE A 47 0.14 -11.54 -5.63
N HIS A 48 0.54 -11.70 -6.88
CA HIS A 48 1.49 -12.71 -7.34
C HIS A 48 2.39 -12.10 -8.42
#